data_AF-A0A6P3RAT9-F1
#
_entry.id   AF-A0A6P3RAT9-F1
#
_cell.length_a   1.000
_cell.length_b   1.000
_cell.length_c   1.000
_cell.angle_alpha   90.00
_cell.angle_beta   90.00
_cell.angle_gamma   90.00
#
_symmetry.space_group_name_H-M   'P 1'
#
loop_
_entity.id
_entity.type
_entity.pdbx_description
1 polymer ?
#
loop_
_entity_poly.entity_id
_entity_poly.type
_entity_poly.pdbx_seq_one_letter_code
_entity_poly.pdbx_strand_id
1 'polypeptide(L)'
;MAPVGTSFMFQSLLLLLSLVAIGKAGIAIPRNPGCSNTEDKNFPQTVKVNLNILNRNTNLRRPSDYYNRSTSPWNLHRNEDPERYPSVIWEAKCRHLFCVNAEGKVDHHLNSVPIQQEILVLRRQPQHCPNSFQLEKMLVNVGCTCVTPIVRHVA
;
A
#
# COMPACT_ATOMS: atom_id res chain seq x y z
N MET A 1 31.40 56.67 -47.15
CA MET A 1 31.16 55.66 -46.10
C MET A 1 30.43 56.36 -44.96
N ALA A 2 29.12 56.16 -44.85
CA ALA A 2 28.32 56.63 -43.71
C ALA A 2 27.95 55.39 -42.88
N PRO A 3 27.99 55.44 -41.53
CA PRO A 3 27.63 54.30 -40.73
C PRO A 3 26.10 54.19 -40.71
N VAL A 4 25.59 53.01 -41.03
CA VAL A 4 24.18 52.65 -40.90
C VAL A 4 23.88 52.55 -39.41
N GLY A 5 23.23 53.57 -38.85
CA GLY A 5 22.73 53.54 -37.47
C GLY A 5 21.55 52.58 -37.39
N THR A 6 21.78 51.37 -36.89
CA THR A 6 20.69 50.44 -36.54
C THR A 6 19.92 51.03 -35.37
N SER A 7 18.67 51.42 -35.63
CA SER A 7 17.80 52.09 -34.67
C SER A 7 17.64 51.26 -33.39
N PHE A 8 17.97 51.87 -32.24
CA PHE A 8 17.84 51.32 -30.89
C PHE A 8 16.47 50.68 -30.60
N MET A 9 15.42 51.14 -31.29
CA MET A 9 14.05 50.64 -31.17
C MET A 9 13.91 49.18 -31.64
N PHE A 10 14.64 48.77 -32.68
CA PHE A 10 14.61 47.40 -33.19
C PHE A 10 15.29 46.42 -32.22
N GLN A 11 16.36 46.86 -31.57
CA GLN A 11 17.11 46.03 -30.62
C GLN A 11 16.30 45.81 -29.33
N SER A 12 15.58 46.84 -28.86
CA SER A 12 14.66 46.74 -27.72
C SER A 12 13.46 45.83 -28.03
N LEU A 13 12.89 45.92 -29.24
CA LEU A 13 11.79 45.06 -29.67
C LEU A 13 12.22 43.58 -29.79
N LEU A 14 13.42 43.31 -30.31
CA LEU A 14 14.01 41.96 -30.37
C LEU A 14 14.27 41.38 -28.97
N LEU A 15 14.71 42.20 -28.01
CA LEU A 15 14.90 41.82 -26.61
C LEU A 15 13.56 41.48 -25.92
N LEU A 16 12.50 42.25 -26.18
CA LEU A 16 11.17 41.98 -25.65
C LEU A 16 10.57 40.69 -26.25
N LEU A 17 10.73 40.47 -27.56
CA LEU A 17 10.26 39.24 -28.23
C LEU A 17 11.00 37.99 -27.72
N SER A 18 12.29 38.10 -27.42
CA SER A 18 13.08 36.99 -26.84
C SER A 18 12.70 36.71 -25.38
N LEU A 19 12.34 37.73 -24.58
CA LEU A 19 11.80 37.53 -23.23
C LEU A 19 10.43 36.82 -23.25
N VAL A 20 9.57 37.11 -24.24
CA VAL A 20 8.26 36.42 -24.38
C VAL A 20 8.43 34.97 -24.82
N ALA A 21 9.47 34.63 -25.59
CA ALA A 21 9.76 33.26 -26.02
C ALA A 21 10.23 32.34 -24.86
N ILE A 22 10.74 32.90 -23.76
CA ILE A 22 11.22 32.12 -22.60
C ILE A 22 10.05 31.66 -21.70
N GLY A 23 8.85 32.23 -21.85
CA GLY A 23 7.67 31.92 -21.02
C GLY A 23 6.89 30.64 -21.38
N LYS A 24 7.35 29.83 -22.35
CA LYS A 24 6.63 28.63 -22.82
C LYS A 24 7.45 27.33 -22.81
N ALA A 25 8.55 27.27 -22.06
CA ALA A 25 9.09 26.01 -21.61
C ALA A 25 8.64 25.82 -20.16
N GLY A 26 7.45 25.22 -19.97
CA GLY A 26 7.09 24.71 -18.65
C GLY A 26 8.24 23.82 -18.17
N ILE A 27 8.71 24.05 -16.95
CA ILE A 27 9.76 23.22 -16.34
C ILE A 27 9.25 21.78 -16.37
N ALA A 28 9.83 20.97 -17.27
CA ALA A 28 9.60 19.55 -17.26
C ALA A 28 10.23 19.02 -15.97
N ILE A 29 9.39 18.80 -14.96
CA ILE A 29 9.81 18.18 -13.70
C ILE A 29 10.45 16.84 -14.08
N PRO A 30 11.70 16.57 -13.67
CA PRO A 30 12.37 15.31 -13.97
C PRO A 30 11.49 14.15 -13.50
N ARG A 31 11.05 13.30 -14.44
CA ARG A 31 10.33 12.07 -14.14
C ARG A 31 11.33 11.11 -13.51
N ASN A 32 11.27 10.94 -12.19
CA ASN A 32 12.10 9.97 -11.49
C ASN A 32 11.58 8.56 -11.83
N PRO A 33 12.37 7.66 -12.45
CA PRO A 33 11.89 6.35 -12.93
C PRO A 33 11.38 5.42 -11.83
N GLY A 34 11.60 5.75 -10.55
CA GLY A 34 11.06 5.02 -9.39
C GLY A 34 9.66 5.42 -8.94
N CYS A 35 9.03 6.43 -9.55
CA CYS A 35 7.68 6.86 -9.17
C CYS A 35 6.61 6.13 -9.98
N SER A 36 5.58 5.61 -9.30
CA SER A 36 4.46 4.94 -9.97
C SER A 36 3.66 5.95 -10.80
N ASN A 37 3.60 5.72 -12.12
CA ASN A 37 2.82 6.53 -13.04
C ASN A 37 1.54 5.75 -13.40
N THR A 38 0.40 6.16 -12.86
CA THR A 38 -0.90 5.69 -13.34
C THR A 38 -1.70 6.90 -13.77
N GLU A 39 -1.46 7.34 -15.01
CA GLU A 39 -2.19 8.44 -15.64
C GLU A 39 -3.55 7.94 -16.15
N ASP A 40 -4.45 7.56 -15.24
CA ASP A 40 -5.84 7.30 -15.61
C ASP A 40 -6.66 8.59 -15.43
N LYS A 41 -7.29 9.06 -16.50
CA LYS A 41 -7.98 10.38 -16.52
C LYS A 41 -9.39 10.32 -15.91
N ASN A 42 -9.91 9.13 -15.66
CA ASN A 42 -11.29 8.90 -15.23
C ASN A 42 -11.45 8.67 -13.72
N PHE A 43 -10.36 8.64 -12.96
CA PHE A 43 -10.38 8.40 -11.52
C PHE A 43 -9.49 9.43 -10.79
N PRO A 44 -9.86 9.92 -9.59
CA PRO A 44 -8.98 10.80 -8.83
C PRO A 44 -7.65 10.09 -8.58
N GLN A 45 -6.57 10.62 -9.16
CA GLN A 45 -5.23 10.02 -9.08
C GLN A 45 -4.64 10.10 -7.67
N THR A 46 -5.09 11.06 -6.86
CA THR A 46 -4.63 11.30 -5.50
C THR A 46 -5.79 11.70 -4.60
N VAL A 47 -5.68 11.35 -3.32
CA VAL A 47 -6.64 11.74 -2.29
C VAL A 47 -5.88 12.39 -1.14
N LYS A 48 -6.46 13.44 -0.55
CA LYS A 48 -5.92 14.06 0.67
C LYS A 48 -6.45 13.29 1.87
N VAL A 49 -5.55 12.64 2.60
CA VAL A 49 -5.88 11.91 3.83
C VAL A 49 -5.46 12.75 5.02
N ASN A 50 -6.35 12.89 6.01
CA ASN A 50 -5.97 13.46 7.29
C ASN A 50 -5.22 12.40 8.11
N LEU A 51 -3.95 12.65 8.41
CA LEU A 51 -3.10 11.74 9.17
C LEU A 51 -3.40 11.74 10.67
N ASN A 52 -4.29 12.62 11.15
CA ASN A 52 -4.87 12.51 12.49
C ASN A 52 -5.86 11.34 12.49
N ILE A 53 -5.34 10.13 12.31
CA ILE A 53 -6.09 8.90 12.46
C ILE A 53 -6.53 8.88 13.91
N LEU A 54 -7.81 9.22 14.12
CA LEU A 54 -8.49 9.02 15.38
C LEU A 54 -8.31 7.55 15.69
N ASN A 55 -7.38 7.27 16.60
CA ASN A 55 -7.23 5.96 17.18
C ASN A 55 -8.51 5.75 17.98
N ARG A 56 -9.56 5.25 17.30
CA ARG A 56 -10.65 4.52 17.96
C ARG A 56 -9.98 3.25 18.45
N ASN A 57 -9.23 3.43 19.53
CA ASN A 57 -8.47 2.44 20.23
C ASN A 57 -9.51 1.58 20.95
N THR A 58 -10.30 0.83 20.18
CA THR A 58 -10.50 -0.54 20.59
C THR A 58 -9.10 -1.09 20.53
N ASN A 59 -8.44 -1.22 21.67
CA ASN A 59 -7.51 -2.32 21.85
C ASN A 59 -8.30 -3.52 21.33
N LEU A 60 -8.14 -3.87 20.04
CA LEU A 60 -8.69 -5.05 19.42
C LEU A 60 -8.05 -6.11 20.27
N ARG A 61 -8.82 -6.55 21.28
CA ARG A 61 -8.38 -7.38 22.40
C ARG A 61 -7.35 -8.29 21.80
N ARG A 62 -6.07 -8.12 22.21
CA ARG A 62 -5.00 -9.04 21.82
C ARG A 62 -5.65 -10.42 21.91
N PRO A 63 -5.89 -11.11 20.78
CA PRO A 63 -6.94 -12.10 20.71
C PRO A 63 -6.78 -13.02 21.90
N SER A 64 -7.89 -13.22 22.59
CA SER A 64 -8.12 -14.38 23.44
C SER A 64 -7.26 -15.54 22.98
N ASP A 65 -6.80 -16.33 23.93
CA ASP A 65 -6.06 -17.58 23.79
C ASP A 65 -6.58 -18.61 22.74
N TYR A 66 -7.54 -18.24 21.90
CA TYR A 66 -8.00 -18.89 20.67
C TYR A 66 -6.86 -19.44 19.81
N TYR A 67 -5.76 -18.70 19.61
CA TYR A 67 -4.63 -19.22 18.81
C TYR A 67 -3.98 -20.47 19.42
N ASN A 68 -4.11 -20.67 20.74
CA ASN A 68 -3.68 -21.86 21.47
C ASN A 68 -4.81 -22.88 21.69
N ARG A 69 -6.07 -22.44 21.87
CA ARG A 69 -7.22 -23.29 22.20
C ARG A 69 -8.04 -23.76 21.00
N SER A 70 -7.78 -23.21 19.82
CA SER A 70 -8.41 -23.67 18.59
C SER A 70 -8.01 -25.13 18.29
N THR A 71 -8.94 -25.88 17.71
CA THR A 71 -8.65 -27.21 17.14
C THR A 71 -7.70 -27.10 15.94
N SER A 72 -7.57 -25.93 15.32
CA SER A 72 -6.57 -25.63 14.29
C SER A 72 -5.64 -24.52 14.78
N PRO A 73 -4.74 -24.78 15.75
CA PRO A 73 -3.97 -23.73 16.42
C PRO A 73 -2.95 -23.07 15.49
N TRP A 74 -2.57 -21.82 15.79
CA TRP A 74 -1.63 -21.05 14.97
C TRP A 74 -0.62 -20.27 15.80
N ASN A 75 0.50 -19.93 15.16
CA ASN A 75 1.48 -18.97 15.67
C ASN A 75 1.28 -17.63 14.97
N LEU A 76 1.64 -16.54 15.65
CA LEU A 76 1.67 -15.20 15.07
C LEU A 76 3.09 -14.88 14.63
N HIS A 77 3.26 -14.60 13.35
CA HIS A 77 4.50 -14.13 12.77
C HIS A 77 4.48 -12.59 12.67
N ARG A 78 5.57 -11.94 13.07
CA ARG A 78 5.68 -10.49 13.04
C ARG A 78 6.21 -10.05 11.67
N ASN A 79 5.35 -9.42 10.88
CA ASN A 79 5.70 -8.79 9.60
C ASN A 79 5.90 -7.28 9.85
N GLU A 80 7.16 -6.82 9.81
CA GLU A 80 7.50 -5.41 10.00
C GLU A 80 8.06 -4.81 8.71
N ASP A 81 7.53 -3.65 8.35
CA ASP A 81 7.98 -2.83 7.23
C ASP A 81 7.97 -1.36 7.67
N PRO A 82 9.14 -0.71 7.82
CA PRO A 82 9.22 0.67 8.28
C PRO A 82 8.66 1.68 7.28
N GLU A 83 8.54 1.31 6.00
CA GLU A 83 8.00 2.14 4.94
C GLU A 83 6.49 1.93 4.76
N ARG A 84 5.81 1.19 5.66
CA ARG A 84 4.39 0.89 5.60
C ARG A 84 3.65 1.38 6.84
N TYR A 85 2.38 1.75 6.67
CA TYR A 85 1.41 1.96 7.74
C TYR A 85 0.22 0.98 7.59
N PRO A 86 -0.11 0.18 8.62
CA PRO A 86 0.67 -0.01 9.85
C PRO A 86 2.02 -0.68 9.58
N SER A 87 3.05 -0.29 10.34
CA SER A 87 4.41 -0.80 10.14
C SER A 87 4.52 -2.27 10.55
N VAL A 88 3.81 -2.66 11.60
CA VAL A 88 3.79 -4.04 12.12
C VAL A 88 2.42 -4.67 11.88
N ILE A 89 2.43 -5.84 11.24
CA ILE A 89 1.27 -6.70 11.05
C ILE A 89 1.60 -8.07 11.62
N TRP A 90 0.67 -8.65 12.39
CA TRP A 90 0.81 -10.00 12.92
C TRP A 90 0.04 -10.98 12.04
N GLU A 91 0.74 -11.91 11.42
CA GLU A 91 0.19 -12.89 10.48
C GLU A 91 0.08 -14.28 11.11
N ALA A 92 -1.07 -14.92 10.94
CA ALA A 92 -1.29 -16.27 11.42
C ALA A 92 -0.61 -17.32 10.52
N LYS A 93 0.06 -18.28 11.16
CA LYS A 93 0.59 -19.49 10.53
C LYS A 93 0.11 -20.73 11.29
N CYS A 94 -0.66 -21.59 10.64
CA CYS A 94 -1.19 -22.81 11.25
C CYS A 94 -0.03 -23.71 11.72
N ARG A 95 -0.17 -24.29 12.92
CA ARG A 95 0.88 -25.14 13.52
C ARG A 95 0.95 -26.52 12.88
N HIS A 96 -0.18 -27.02 12.41
CA HIS A 96 -0.33 -28.34 11.83
C HIS A 96 -1.05 -28.21 10.49
N LEU A 97 -0.84 -29.20 9.61
CA LEU A 97 -1.62 -29.35 8.37
C LEU A 97 -3.05 -29.83 8.67
N PHE A 98 -3.20 -30.61 9.75
CA PHE A 98 -4.46 -31.21 10.18
C PHE A 98 -4.96 -30.58 11.47
N CYS A 99 -6.19 -30.88 11.89
CA CYS A 99 -6.74 -30.38 13.15
C CYS A 99 -6.35 -31.24 14.35
N VAL A 100 -6.65 -30.75 15.55
CA VAL A 100 -6.44 -31.41 16.84
C VAL A 100 -7.80 -31.78 17.44
N ASN A 101 -7.93 -33.03 17.89
CA ASN A 101 -9.15 -33.56 18.50
C ASN A 101 -9.21 -33.33 20.01
N ALA A 102 -10.26 -33.85 20.67
CA ALA A 102 -10.48 -33.66 22.11
C ALA A 102 -9.39 -34.29 22.99
N GLU A 103 -8.71 -35.34 22.52
CA GLU A 103 -7.58 -35.98 23.21
C GLU A 103 -6.26 -35.22 23.01
N GLY A 104 -6.26 -34.11 22.28
CA GLY A 104 -5.05 -33.35 21.95
C GLY A 104 -4.19 -34.01 20.86
N LYS A 105 -4.72 -34.98 20.12
CA LYS A 105 -4.04 -35.66 19.02
C LYS A 105 -4.43 -35.05 17.67
N VAL A 106 -3.52 -35.16 16.71
CA VAL A 106 -3.77 -34.72 15.35
C VAL A 106 -4.78 -35.67 14.67
N ASP A 107 -5.86 -35.12 14.13
CA ASP A 107 -6.88 -35.83 13.36
C ASP A 107 -6.69 -35.59 11.87
N HIS A 108 -6.21 -36.61 11.18
CA HIS A 108 -5.91 -36.58 9.74
C HIS A 108 -7.15 -36.51 8.83
N HIS A 109 -8.37 -36.62 9.37
CA HIS A 109 -9.60 -36.47 8.60
C HIS A 109 -10.02 -35.00 8.42
N LEU A 110 -9.35 -34.07 9.10
CA LEU A 110 -9.68 -32.64 9.10
C LEU A 110 -8.43 -31.81 8.80
N ASN A 111 -8.58 -30.72 8.05
CA ASN A 111 -7.48 -29.85 7.65
C ASN A 111 -7.50 -28.52 8.42
N SER A 112 -6.33 -28.10 8.87
CA SER A 112 -6.10 -26.74 9.37
C SER A 112 -5.76 -25.82 8.19
N VAL A 113 -6.59 -24.81 7.93
CA VAL A 113 -6.41 -23.88 6.82
C VAL A 113 -6.38 -22.43 7.30
N PRO A 114 -5.55 -21.55 6.72
CA PRO A 114 -5.50 -20.15 7.10
C PRO A 114 -6.76 -19.40 6.63
N ILE A 115 -7.26 -18.49 7.46
CA ILE A 115 -8.28 -17.52 7.06
C ILE A 115 -7.57 -16.26 6.58
N GLN A 116 -7.82 -15.86 5.34
CA GLN A 116 -7.21 -14.69 4.72
C GLN A 116 -8.17 -13.49 4.74
N GLN A 117 -7.63 -12.29 4.95
CA GLN A 117 -8.33 -11.03 4.89
C GLN A 117 -7.56 -10.06 3.99
N GLU A 118 -8.25 -9.44 3.02
CA GLU A 118 -7.71 -8.30 2.30
C GLU A 118 -7.80 -7.05 3.18
N ILE A 119 -6.67 -6.38 3.38
CA ILE A 119 -6.55 -5.13 4.12
C ILE A 119 -5.94 -4.04 3.25
N LEU A 120 -6.16 -2.80 3.64
CA LEU A 120 -5.52 -1.63 3.04
C LEU A 120 -4.30 -1.22 3.86
N VAL A 121 -3.19 -0.94 3.18
CA VAL A 121 -1.96 -0.42 3.78
C VAL A 121 -1.49 0.81 3.01
N LEU A 122 -0.85 1.75 3.70
CA LEU A 122 -0.18 2.87 3.05
C LEU A 122 1.30 2.58 2.98
N ARG A 123 1.90 2.66 1.80
CA ARG A 123 3.35 2.53 1.62
C ARG A 123 3.96 3.87 1.24
N ARG A 124 5.06 4.24 1.89
CA ARG A 124 5.80 5.47 1.60
C ARG A 124 6.53 5.33 0.27
N GLN A 125 6.43 6.33 -0.59
CA GLN A 125 7.17 6.35 -1.84
C GLN A 125 8.61 6.82 -1.62
N PRO A 126 9.56 6.42 -2.51
CA PRO A 126 10.94 6.89 -2.46
C PRO A 126 11.04 8.42 -2.45
N GLN A 127 12.14 8.93 -1.90
CA GLN A 127 12.41 10.37 -1.94
C GLN A 127 12.40 10.88 -3.39
N HIS A 128 11.82 12.06 -3.61
CA HIS A 128 11.61 12.72 -4.91
C HIS A 128 10.40 12.29 -5.75
N CYS A 129 9.41 11.58 -5.17
CA CYS A 129 8.10 11.43 -5.81
C CYS A 129 7.12 12.55 -5.44
N PRO A 130 6.22 12.96 -6.36
CA PRO A 130 5.27 14.05 -6.12
C PRO A 130 4.23 13.70 -5.03
N ASN A 131 3.97 12.41 -4.83
CA ASN A 131 3.13 11.89 -3.75
C ASN A 131 4.01 11.21 -2.70
N SER A 132 3.70 11.40 -1.42
CA SER A 132 4.49 10.80 -0.33
C SER A 132 4.08 9.35 0.00
N PHE A 133 2.86 8.94 -0.38
CA PHE A 133 2.29 7.63 -0.03
C PHE A 133 1.48 7.03 -1.17
N GLN A 134 1.46 5.71 -1.23
CA GLN A 134 0.64 4.88 -2.11
C GLN A 134 -0.28 3.99 -1.27
N LEU A 135 -1.54 3.87 -1.68
CA LEU A 135 -2.49 2.92 -1.09
C LEU A 135 -2.33 1.56 -1.78
N GLU A 136 -2.13 0.52 -1.00
CA GLU A 136 -1.95 -0.85 -1.48
C GLU A 136 -2.95 -1.80 -0.80
N LYS A 137 -3.29 -2.88 -1.51
CA LYS A 137 -4.05 -4.01 -0.98
C LYS A 137 -3.10 -5.13 -0.59
N MET A 138 -3.30 -5.72 0.58
CA MET A 138 -2.48 -6.82 1.09
C MET A 138 -3.38 -7.92 1.63
N LEU A 139 -3.09 -9.18 1.29
CA LEU A 139 -3.73 -10.35 1.90
C LEU A 139 -2.97 -10.75 3.16
N VAL A 140 -3.68 -10.86 4.28
CA VAL A 140 -3.12 -11.19 5.60
C VAL A 140 -3.85 -12.39 6.17
N ASN A 141 -3.11 -13.36 6.68
CA ASN A 141 -3.69 -14.46 7.44
C ASN A 141 -4.05 -13.97 8.85
N VAL A 142 -5.32 -14.03 9.23
CA VAL A 142 -5.79 -13.53 10.54
C VAL A 142 -5.94 -14.64 11.60
N GLY A 143 -6.01 -15.89 11.15
CA GLY A 143 -6.14 -17.07 12.01
C GLY A 143 -6.14 -18.34 11.19
N CYS A 144 -6.40 -19.47 11.84
CA CYS A 144 -6.63 -20.74 11.17
C CYS A 144 -7.97 -21.34 11.61
N THR A 145 -8.61 -22.07 10.72
CA THR A 145 -9.84 -22.81 10.97
C THR A 145 -9.70 -24.26 10.57
N CYS A 146 -10.56 -25.09 11.14
CA CYS A 146 -10.63 -26.52 10.87
C CYS A 146 -11.74 -26.81 9.86
N VAL A 147 -11.42 -27.50 8.77
CA VAL A 147 -12.37 -27.83 7.70
C VAL A 147 -12.41 -29.33 7.41
N THR A 148 -13.58 -29.82 7.01
CA THR A 148 -13.71 -31.17 6.45
C THR A 148 -13.30 -31.16 4.98
N PRO A 149 -12.49 -32.13 4.50
CA PRO A 149 -12.08 -32.21 3.10
C PRO A 149 -13.25 -32.35 2.11
N ILE A 150 -14.36 -32.95 2.56
CA ILE A 150 -15.58 -33.14 1.77
C ILE A 150 -16.57 -32.04 2.14
N VAL A 151 -17.00 -31.25 1.14
CA VAL A 151 -18.07 -30.26 1.29
C VAL A 151 -19.39 -31.00 1.47
N ARG A 152 -20.00 -30.90 2.65
CA ARG A 152 -21.38 -31.36 2.84
C ARG A 152 -22.31 -30.20 2.49
N HIS A 153 -23.08 -30.35 1.41
CA HIS A 153 -24.22 -29.47 1.18
C HIS A 153 -25.27 -29.77 2.25
N VAL A 154 -25.46 -28.82 3.17
CA VAL A 154 -26.60 -28.87 4.09
C VAL A 154 -27.80 -28.39 3.27
N ALA A 155 -28.72 -29.30 3.00
CA ALA A 155 -30.01 -29.00 2.37
C ALA A 155 -30.92 -28.23 3.35
#